data_AF-A0A9Q1H9K5-F1
#
_entry.id   AF-A0A9Q1H9K5-F1
#
_cell.length_a   1.000
_cell.length_b   1.000
_cell.length_c   1.000
_cell.angle_alpha   90.00
_cell.angle_beta   90.00
_cell.angle_gamma   90.00
#
_symmetry.space_group_name_H-M   'P 1'
#
loop_
_entity.id
_entity.type
_entity.pdbx_description
1 polymer ?
#
loop_
_entity_poly.entity_id
_entity_poly.type
_entity_poly.pdbx_seq_one_letter_code
_entity_poly.pdbx_strand_id
1 'polypeptide(L)'
;MTSYDEKQALIDSHHRDDENVSTSWLSVNTKFLPVKLFYFIYISSTAAVQPYLPLCLFEMGLNTFQVGIIRCIGPVTSFTASPMWGLLSDKYQAHRVIMILCALLSSLSTPTLLLVPPVEYYGSSTFNGINRHNLNNSGRANHFQIQEGNISDDYLADFNGHVPSDIPAEGLPTEVTQELFPSVSIVTFSLLTVIVTISSTLLAGIIPLLDANTVELCKKYPGATYGGQRWPGALAVIVLSPFAGLLIDFYQNYEKRNITGVYFLSNSYTPSFLLFSVLMLLSVVPLLKVEVVSKRAPKSISKELITLFCDADVIMTFIVVFVAGVCRGIVDAFLFIFLGEIGASKTLMSLSLVLTCVTEVPCLIYAGKVIDILGNDIVFCLGLLAYVVRFGGYSFLHNPWMVLPIETLHGICYGLLWPNCTEYANGIAPEGMAATLQSIMHATKAGIGVK
;
A
#
# COMPACT_ATOMS: atom_id res chain seq x y z
N MET A 1 -30.32 -47.59 22.23
CA MET A 1 -29.46 -46.42 22.46
C MET A 1 -30.38 -45.24 22.64
N THR A 2 -30.27 -44.56 23.78
CA THR A 2 -31.11 -43.40 24.07
C THR A 2 -30.61 -42.20 23.28
N SER A 3 -31.49 -41.23 22.98
CA SER A 3 -31.12 -39.97 22.27
C SER A 3 -29.98 -39.19 22.96
N TYR A 4 -29.72 -39.49 24.24
CA TYR A 4 -28.61 -38.94 25.01
C TYR A 4 -27.27 -39.57 24.62
N ASP A 5 -27.25 -40.88 24.34
CA ASP A 5 -26.04 -41.62 23.93
C ASP A 5 -25.57 -41.20 22.53
N GLU A 6 -26.49 -40.87 21.61
CA GLU A 6 -26.15 -40.32 20.29
C GLU A 6 -25.57 -38.91 20.38
N LYS A 7 -26.11 -38.06 21.27
CA LYS A 7 -25.58 -36.72 21.50
C LYS A 7 -24.19 -36.77 22.12
N GLN A 8 -23.96 -37.68 23.07
CA GLN A 8 -22.67 -37.86 23.69
C GLN A 8 -21.65 -38.44 22.71
N ALA A 9 -22.04 -39.40 21.86
CA ALA A 9 -21.19 -39.93 20.80
C ALA A 9 -20.82 -38.87 19.74
N LEU A 10 -21.73 -37.94 19.42
CA LEU A 10 -21.46 -36.79 18.54
C LEU A 10 -20.48 -35.80 19.18
N ILE A 11 -20.65 -35.50 20.48
CA ILE A 11 -19.72 -34.63 21.23
C ILE A 11 -18.34 -35.28 21.35
N ASP A 12 -18.28 -36.58 21.65
CA ASP A 12 -17.04 -37.35 21.74
C ASP A 12 -16.37 -37.59 20.37
N SER A 13 -17.12 -37.48 19.27
CA SER A 13 -16.58 -37.51 17.90
C SER A 13 -15.96 -36.16 17.51
N HIS A 14 -16.58 -35.04 17.91
CA HIS A 14 -15.99 -33.71 17.72
C HIS A 14 -14.74 -33.50 18.57
N HIS A 15 -14.73 -34.00 19.82
CA HIS A 15 -13.52 -33.97 20.64
C HIS A 15 -12.37 -34.82 20.10
N ARG A 16 -12.66 -35.95 19.43
CA ARG A 16 -11.63 -36.80 18.79
C ARG A 16 -11.04 -36.19 17.52
N ASP A 17 -11.80 -35.38 16.80
CA ASP A 17 -11.29 -34.61 15.65
C ASP A 17 -10.42 -33.41 16.11
N ASP A 18 -10.73 -32.83 17.27
CA ASP A 18 -9.96 -31.72 17.87
C ASP A 18 -8.65 -32.18 18.53
N GLU A 19 -8.57 -33.39 19.09
CA GLU A 19 -7.32 -33.96 19.63
C GLU A 19 -6.30 -34.37 18.55
N ASN A 20 -6.74 -34.53 17.29
CA ASN A 20 -5.88 -34.82 16.16
C ASN A 20 -5.36 -33.56 15.43
N VAL A 21 -5.45 -32.38 16.05
CA VAL A 21 -4.70 -31.20 15.61
C VAL A 21 -3.23 -31.45 15.93
N SER A 22 -2.55 -32.14 15.02
CA SER A 22 -1.15 -32.48 15.14
C SER A 22 -0.33 -31.22 15.44
N THR A 23 0.42 -31.26 16.54
CA THR A 23 1.35 -30.23 17.02
C THR A 23 2.57 -30.03 16.11
N SER A 24 2.50 -30.50 14.86
CA SER A 24 3.48 -30.29 13.82
C SER A 24 3.23 -28.95 13.15
N TRP A 25 4.21 -28.05 13.20
CA TRP A 25 4.25 -26.77 12.50
C TRP A 25 4.02 -26.87 10.97
N LEU A 26 3.99 -28.08 10.40
CA LEU A 26 3.76 -28.40 8.99
C LEU A 26 2.34 -28.90 8.65
N SER A 27 1.45 -29.13 9.63
CA SER A 27 0.09 -29.55 9.29
C SER A 27 -0.70 -28.36 8.75
N VAL A 28 -0.82 -28.29 7.43
CA VAL A 28 -1.60 -27.25 6.75
C VAL A 28 -3.08 -27.51 7.00
N ASN A 29 -3.69 -26.74 7.90
CA ASN A 29 -5.13 -26.76 8.09
C ASN A 29 -5.82 -26.30 6.80
N THR A 30 -6.44 -27.24 6.08
CA THR A 30 -7.09 -27.02 4.79
C THR A 30 -8.26 -26.03 4.89
N LYS A 31 -8.86 -25.85 6.07
CA LYS A 31 -9.94 -24.88 6.30
C LYS A 31 -9.45 -23.42 6.24
N PHE A 32 -8.23 -23.15 6.70
CA PHE A 32 -7.65 -21.81 6.68
C PHE A 32 -6.83 -21.51 5.42
N LEU A 33 -6.54 -22.52 4.60
CA LEU A 33 -5.77 -22.34 3.37
C LEU A 33 -6.36 -21.28 2.43
N PRO A 34 -7.69 -21.20 2.18
CA PRO A 34 -8.27 -20.15 1.36
C PRO A 34 -8.00 -18.74 1.92
N VAL A 35 -8.09 -18.55 3.24
CA VAL A 35 -7.85 -17.25 3.89
C VAL A 35 -6.38 -16.85 3.75
N LYS A 36 -5.45 -17.78 4.02
CA LYS A 36 -4.01 -17.57 3.86
C LYS A 36 -3.63 -17.20 2.44
N LEU A 37 -4.16 -17.94 1.46
CA LEU A 37 -3.93 -17.67 0.03
C LEU A 37 -4.51 -16.31 -0.38
N PHE A 38 -5.69 -15.95 0.13
CA PHE A 38 -6.27 -14.65 -0.14
C PHE A 38 -5.40 -13.51 0.38
N TYR A 39 -4.93 -13.56 1.63
CA TYR A 39 -3.99 -12.56 2.17
C TYR A 39 -2.73 -12.45 1.30
N PHE A 40 -2.14 -13.59 0.93
CA PHE A 40 -0.93 -13.62 0.12
C PHE A 40 -1.16 -12.96 -1.25
N ILE A 41 -2.18 -13.37 -2.00
CA ILE A 41 -2.44 -12.90 -3.36
C ILE A 41 -2.92 -11.44 -3.37
N TYR A 42 -3.82 -11.06 -2.46
CA TYR A 42 -4.29 -9.67 -2.37
C TYR A 42 -3.14 -8.73 -2.03
N ILE A 43 -2.32 -9.04 -1.02
CA ILE A 43 -1.22 -8.15 -0.64
C ILE A 43 -0.16 -8.11 -1.74
N SER A 44 0.12 -9.25 -2.38
CA SER A 44 0.97 -9.32 -3.58
C SER A 44 0.52 -8.34 -4.67
N SER A 45 -0.80 -8.27 -4.95
CA SER A 45 -1.33 -7.33 -5.94
C SER A 45 -1.00 -5.89 -5.56
N THR A 46 -1.31 -5.48 -4.32
CA THR A 46 -1.05 -4.11 -3.86
C THR A 46 0.44 -3.75 -3.82
N ALA A 47 1.30 -4.70 -3.44
CA ALA A 47 2.75 -4.54 -3.36
C ALA A 47 3.40 -4.40 -4.74
N ALA A 48 2.73 -4.84 -5.81
CA ALA A 48 3.20 -4.67 -7.17
C ALA A 48 3.13 -3.21 -7.65
N VAL A 49 2.19 -2.40 -7.15
CA VAL A 49 1.91 -1.03 -7.64
C VAL A 49 2.25 0.05 -6.62
N GLN A 50 1.93 -0.13 -5.33
CA GLN A 50 2.02 0.95 -4.33
C GLN A 50 3.39 1.65 -4.26
N PRO A 51 4.54 0.93 -4.28
CA PRO A 51 5.86 1.56 -4.21
C PRO A 51 6.18 2.46 -5.41
N TYR A 52 5.60 2.15 -6.58
CA TYR A 52 5.93 2.79 -7.85
C TYR A 52 4.93 3.88 -8.26
N LEU A 53 3.77 3.94 -7.59
CA LEU A 53 2.71 4.89 -7.92
C LEU A 53 3.18 6.36 -7.87
N PRO A 54 3.94 6.84 -6.85
CA PRO A 54 4.45 8.21 -6.86
C PRO A 54 5.37 8.50 -8.06
N LEU A 55 6.25 7.55 -8.41
CA LEU A 55 7.18 7.69 -9.54
C LEU A 55 6.44 7.76 -10.87
N CYS A 56 5.42 6.90 -11.05
CA CYS A 56 4.54 6.94 -12.21
C CYS A 56 3.85 8.31 -12.36
N LEU A 57 3.33 8.88 -11.27
CA LEU A 57 2.69 10.20 -11.31
C LEU A 57 3.68 11.33 -11.67
N PHE A 58 4.92 11.26 -11.19
CA PHE A 58 5.97 12.21 -11.59
C PHE A 58 6.30 12.12 -13.08
N GLU A 59 6.44 10.91 -13.63
CA GLU A 59 6.70 10.69 -15.06
C GLU A 59 5.53 11.11 -15.96
N MET A 60 4.30 11.15 -15.42
CA MET A 60 3.13 11.73 -16.10
C MET A 60 3.15 13.26 -16.15
N GLY A 61 4.16 13.91 -15.53
CA GLY A 61 4.37 15.35 -15.58
C GLY A 61 3.74 16.14 -14.42
N LEU A 62 3.27 15.46 -13.36
CA LEU A 62 2.74 16.11 -12.16
C LEU A 62 3.88 16.66 -11.29
N ASN A 63 3.64 17.81 -10.65
CA ASN A 63 4.60 18.36 -9.70
C ASN A 63 4.51 17.64 -8.33
N THR A 64 5.53 17.82 -7.48
CA THR A 64 5.62 17.18 -6.14
C THR A 64 4.41 17.47 -5.26
N PHE A 65 3.85 18.68 -5.35
CA PHE A 65 2.68 19.08 -4.56
C PHE A 65 1.42 18.32 -5.00
N GLN A 66 1.18 18.21 -6.30
CA GLN A 66 0.06 17.47 -6.89
C GLN A 66 0.16 15.96 -6.56
N VAL A 67 1.35 15.37 -6.71
CA VAL A 67 1.60 13.97 -6.31
C VAL A 67 1.30 13.79 -4.82
N GLY A 68 1.78 14.70 -3.97
CA GLY A 68 1.52 14.69 -2.54
C GLY A 68 0.02 14.72 -2.20
N ILE A 69 -0.76 15.57 -2.86
CA ILE A 69 -2.22 15.64 -2.68
C ILE A 69 -2.88 14.31 -3.05
N ILE A 70 -2.57 13.76 -4.23
CA ILE A 70 -3.15 12.48 -4.69
C ILE A 70 -2.84 11.35 -3.70
N ARG A 71 -1.62 11.32 -3.17
CA ARG A 71 -1.20 10.34 -2.16
C ARG A 71 -1.91 10.51 -0.83
N CYS A 72 -2.21 11.74 -0.40
CA CYS A 72 -2.97 12.01 0.82
C CYS A 72 -4.47 11.67 0.69
N ILE A 73 -5.04 11.79 -0.50
CA ILE A 73 -6.45 11.50 -0.72
C ILE A 73 -6.78 10.03 -0.46
N GLY A 74 -5.90 9.08 -0.84
CA GLY A 74 -6.13 7.65 -0.62
C GLY A 74 -6.43 7.27 0.85
N PRO A 75 -5.56 7.62 1.81
CA PRO A 75 -5.82 7.62 3.26
C PRO A 75 -7.18 8.20 3.66
N VAL A 76 -7.47 9.45 3.27
CA VAL A 76 -8.70 10.17 3.64
C VAL A 76 -9.95 9.48 3.11
N THR A 77 -9.90 9.00 1.87
CA THR A 77 -10.98 8.23 1.27
C THR A 77 -11.14 6.87 1.94
N SER A 78 -10.04 6.21 2.30
CA SER A 78 -10.10 4.93 3.03
C SER A 78 -10.73 5.10 4.41
N PHE A 79 -10.47 6.24 5.06
CA PHE A 79 -11.05 6.58 6.37
C PHE A 79 -12.57 6.58 6.35
N THR A 80 -13.17 7.11 5.28
CA THR A 80 -14.64 7.17 5.14
C THR A 80 -15.22 5.91 4.50
N ALA A 81 -14.51 5.31 3.53
CA ALA A 81 -14.97 4.14 2.80
C ALA A 81 -14.97 2.86 3.64
N SER A 82 -13.96 2.63 4.49
CA SER A 82 -13.89 1.40 5.28
C SER A 82 -15.12 1.23 6.20
N PRO A 83 -15.51 2.21 7.03
CA PRO A 83 -16.72 2.11 7.87
C PRO A 83 -17.99 1.89 7.04
N MET A 84 -18.11 2.56 5.89
CA MET A 84 -19.23 2.38 4.97
C MET A 84 -19.35 0.91 4.52
N TRP A 85 -18.24 0.28 4.11
CA TRP A 85 -18.25 -1.13 3.70
C TRP A 85 -18.55 -2.08 4.85
N GLY A 86 -18.03 -1.81 6.05
CA GLY A 86 -18.32 -2.62 7.24
C GLY A 86 -19.79 -2.57 7.64
N LEU A 87 -20.39 -1.37 7.65
CA LEU A 87 -21.82 -1.20 7.91
C LEU A 87 -22.69 -1.90 6.87
N LEU A 88 -22.31 -1.80 5.59
CA LEU A 88 -23.04 -2.46 4.51
C LEU A 88 -22.93 -3.98 4.61
N SER A 89 -21.75 -4.51 4.93
CA SER A 89 -21.53 -5.95 5.06
C SER A 89 -22.27 -6.54 6.24
N ASP A 90 -22.29 -5.85 7.38
CA ASP A 90 -23.02 -6.26 8.58
C ASP A 90 -24.53 -6.19 8.39
N LYS A 91 -25.05 -5.09 7.80
CA LYS A 91 -26.49 -4.90 7.58
C LYS A 91 -27.10 -5.92 6.62
N TYR A 92 -26.41 -6.22 5.51
CA TYR A 92 -26.90 -7.13 4.47
C TYR A 92 -26.33 -8.55 4.59
N GLN A 93 -25.48 -8.82 5.60
CA GLN A 93 -24.72 -10.06 5.74
C GLN A 93 -23.91 -10.45 4.49
N ALA A 94 -23.56 -9.45 3.68
CA ALA A 94 -23.04 -9.62 2.32
C ALA A 94 -21.50 -9.54 2.24
N HIS A 95 -20.80 -9.89 3.32
CA HIS A 95 -19.34 -9.79 3.45
C HIS A 95 -18.58 -10.35 2.24
N ARG A 96 -18.91 -11.59 1.82
CA ARG A 96 -18.27 -12.22 0.65
C ARG A 96 -18.53 -11.44 -0.64
N VAL A 97 -19.79 -11.06 -0.86
CA VAL A 97 -20.22 -10.38 -2.08
C VAL A 97 -19.53 -9.03 -2.20
N ILE A 98 -19.46 -8.26 -1.10
CA ILE A 98 -18.79 -6.96 -1.07
C ILE A 98 -17.29 -7.11 -1.36
N MET A 99 -16.61 -8.07 -0.74
CA MET A 99 -15.18 -8.31 -1.01
C MET A 99 -14.93 -8.72 -2.47
N ILE A 100 -15.78 -9.57 -3.06
CA ILE A 100 -15.67 -9.97 -4.47
C ILE A 100 -15.88 -8.78 -5.40
N LEU A 101 -16.94 -8.00 -5.18
CA LEU A 101 -17.23 -6.81 -5.98
C LEU A 101 -16.08 -5.80 -5.89
N CYS A 102 -15.58 -5.54 -4.68
CA CYS A 102 -14.44 -4.66 -4.48
C CYS A 102 -13.18 -5.17 -5.19
N ALA A 103 -12.89 -6.47 -5.16
CA ALA A 103 -11.74 -7.05 -5.85
C ALA A 103 -11.84 -6.92 -7.37
N LEU A 104 -13.00 -7.29 -7.95
CA LEU A 104 -13.25 -7.19 -9.39
C LEU A 104 -13.20 -5.73 -9.89
N LEU A 105 -13.82 -4.81 -9.16
CA LEU A 105 -13.80 -3.39 -9.52
C LEU A 105 -12.41 -2.77 -9.30
N SER A 106 -11.65 -3.21 -8.29
CA SER A 106 -10.27 -2.76 -8.07
C SER A 106 -9.34 -3.19 -9.19
N SER A 107 -9.49 -4.43 -9.71
CA SER A 107 -8.67 -4.92 -10.82
C SER A 107 -8.87 -4.15 -12.13
N LEU A 108 -10.05 -3.53 -12.29
CA LEU A 108 -10.38 -2.68 -13.44
C LEU A 108 -9.99 -1.22 -13.21
N SER A 109 -10.26 -0.66 -12.02
CA SER A 109 -10.05 0.78 -11.73
C SER A 109 -8.60 1.19 -11.56
N THR A 110 -7.72 0.33 -11.06
CA THR A 110 -6.31 0.71 -10.84
C THR A 110 -5.53 0.88 -12.16
N PRO A 111 -5.63 -0.02 -13.16
CA PRO A 111 -4.92 0.16 -14.43
C PRO A 111 -5.50 1.27 -15.33
N THR A 112 -6.70 1.80 -15.07
CA THR A 112 -7.22 2.94 -15.87
C THR A 112 -6.38 4.20 -15.69
N LEU A 113 -5.56 4.27 -14.63
CA LEU A 113 -4.55 5.30 -14.45
C LEU A 113 -3.60 5.38 -15.65
N LEU A 114 -3.26 4.25 -16.27
CA LEU A 114 -2.39 4.20 -17.46
C LEU A 114 -3.04 4.78 -18.72
N LEU A 115 -4.37 4.86 -18.77
CA LEU A 115 -5.09 5.42 -19.91
C LEU A 115 -5.09 6.94 -19.92
N VAL A 116 -4.70 7.57 -18.80
CA VAL A 116 -4.61 9.02 -18.73
C VAL A 116 -3.35 9.47 -19.47
N PRO A 117 -3.48 10.33 -20.50
CA PRO A 117 -2.33 10.80 -21.26
C PRO A 117 -1.41 11.64 -20.35
N PRO A 118 -0.08 11.47 -20.47
CA PRO A 118 0.88 12.29 -19.73
C PRO A 118 0.78 13.76 -20.18
N VAL A 119 1.17 14.69 -19.30
CA VAL A 119 1.27 16.11 -19.65
C VAL A 119 2.45 16.30 -20.60
N GLU A 120 2.17 16.59 -21.87
CA GLU A 120 3.21 16.88 -22.87
C GLU A 120 3.88 18.23 -22.61
N TYR A 121 5.15 18.22 -22.19
CA TYR A 121 5.98 19.43 -22.18
C TYR A 121 6.48 19.71 -23.60
N TYR A 122 5.73 20.50 -24.38
CA TYR A 122 6.18 21.07 -25.66
C TYR A 122 7.30 22.12 -25.42
N GLY A 123 8.51 21.66 -25.09
CA GLY A 123 9.66 22.55 -24.86
C GLY A 123 11.01 22.02 -25.41
N SER A 124 11.14 20.72 -25.70
CA SER A 124 12.42 20.11 -26.09
C SER A 124 12.52 19.71 -27.56
N SER A 125 11.41 19.71 -28.31
CA SER A 125 11.37 19.31 -29.73
C SER A 125 11.80 20.44 -30.69
N THR A 126 11.68 21.71 -30.29
CA THR A 126 12.17 22.86 -31.09
C THR A 126 13.68 23.04 -31.02
N PHE A 127 14.35 22.61 -29.94
CA PHE A 127 15.81 22.75 -29.81
C PHE A 127 16.60 21.68 -30.59
N ASN A 128 16.01 20.50 -30.79
CA ASN A 128 16.62 19.40 -31.57
C ASN A 128 16.41 19.54 -33.09
N GLY A 129 15.36 20.23 -33.53
CA GLY A 129 15.11 20.50 -34.96
C GLY A 129 16.07 21.54 -35.56
N ILE A 130 16.47 22.54 -34.76
CA ILE A 130 17.34 23.63 -35.23
C ILE A 130 18.82 23.20 -35.26
N ASN A 131 19.26 22.29 -34.37
CA ASN A 131 20.66 21.86 -34.33
C ASN A 131 21.04 20.81 -35.38
N ARG A 132 20.13 19.93 -35.82
CA ARG A 132 20.48 18.88 -36.81
C ARG A 132 20.72 19.42 -38.21
N HIS A 133 20.08 20.52 -38.60
CA HIS A 133 20.22 21.03 -39.97
C HIS A 133 21.52 21.82 -40.20
N ASN A 134 22.12 22.37 -39.14
CA ASN A 134 23.37 23.13 -39.22
C ASN A 134 24.63 22.32 -38.90
N LEU A 135 24.51 21.13 -38.29
CA LEU A 135 25.66 20.27 -37.97
C LEU A 135 26.17 19.43 -39.17
N ASN A 136 25.40 19.31 -40.25
CA ASN A 136 25.82 18.52 -41.42
C ASN A 136 26.78 19.28 -42.37
N ASN A 137 26.99 20.59 -42.19
CA ASN A 137 27.86 21.39 -43.05
C ASN A 137 29.24 21.73 -42.45
N SER A 138 29.59 21.23 -41.26
CA SER A 138 30.93 21.40 -40.71
C SER A 138 31.50 20.05 -40.27
N GLY A 139 32.43 19.53 -41.08
CA GLY A 139 33.09 18.24 -40.88
C GLY A 139 34.05 18.19 -39.69
N ARG A 140 33.56 18.43 -38.47
CA ARG A 140 34.30 18.24 -37.21
C ARG A 140 33.36 17.73 -36.12
N ALA A 141 33.12 16.43 -36.13
CA ALA A 141 32.64 15.73 -34.95
C ALA A 141 33.78 15.70 -33.93
N ASN A 142 33.61 16.33 -32.77
CA ASN A 142 34.32 15.99 -31.54
C ASN A 142 33.46 16.36 -30.33
N HIS A 143 33.33 15.38 -29.43
CA HIS A 143 32.82 15.41 -28.05
C HIS A 143 32.12 16.66 -27.53
N PHE A 144 30.83 16.53 -27.21
CA PHE A 144 30.18 17.35 -26.19
C PHE A 144 29.48 16.43 -25.17
N GLN A 145 30.05 16.36 -23.97
CA GLN A 145 29.35 15.93 -22.74
C GLN A 145 28.58 17.13 -22.21
N ILE A 146 27.30 16.94 -21.91
CA ILE A 146 26.48 17.96 -21.24
C ILE A 146 26.62 17.74 -19.74
N GLN A 147 27.27 18.70 -19.07
CA GLN A 147 27.30 18.83 -17.62
C GLN A 147 26.19 19.82 -17.25
N GLU A 148 25.20 19.39 -16.47
CA GLU A 148 24.17 20.27 -15.92
C GLU A 148 24.79 21.20 -14.87
N GLY A 149 24.64 22.51 -15.06
CA GLY A 149 25.02 23.50 -14.05
C GLY A 149 24.97 24.93 -14.56
N ASN A 150 24.02 25.70 -14.04
CA ASN A 150 23.93 27.16 -13.95
C ASN A 150 24.67 27.99 -15.02
N ILE A 151 23.87 28.60 -15.91
CA ILE A 151 24.32 29.72 -16.74
C ILE A 151 24.66 30.88 -15.79
N SER A 152 25.96 31.12 -15.62
CA SER A 152 26.50 32.37 -15.10
C SER A 152 26.95 33.23 -16.28
N ASP A 153 26.73 34.55 -16.17
CA ASP A 153 26.87 35.56 -17.24
C ASP A 153 28.28 35.73 -17.84
N ASP A 154 29.24 34.86 -17.54
CA ASP A 154 30.65 35.00 -17.96
C ASP A 154 30.98 34.37 -19.33
N TYR A 155 30.03 33.75 -20.02
CA TYR A 155 30.28 33.09 -21.32
C TYR A 155 30.04 33.96 -22.56
N LEU A 156 29.81 35.27 -22.39
CA LEU A 156 29.57 36.21 -23.49
C LEU A 156 30.80 36.98 -23.99
N ALA A 157 32.01 36.61 -23.57
CA ALA A 157 33.20 37.42 -23.85
C ALA A 157 34.07 36.96 -25.04
N ASP A 158 33.77 35.86 -25.73
CA ASP A 158 34.71 35.33 -26.74
C ASP A 158 34.06 34.88 -28.04
N PHE A 159 33.50 35.84 -28.78
CA PHE A 159 33.34 35.71 -30.23
C PHE A 159 33.50 37.08 -30.92
N ASN A 160 34.76 37.41 -31.21
CA ASN A 160 35.10 38.37 -32.26
C ASN A 160 34.70 37.78 -33.62
N GLY A 161 33.70 38.36 -34.29
CA GLY A 161 33.54 38.24 -35.74
C GLY A 161 32.13 37.90 -36.25
N HIS A 162 31.45 38.93 -36.77
CA HIS A 162 30.34 38.90 -37.74
C HIS A 162 29.07 38.12 -37.35
N VAL A 163 28.11 38.86 -36.80
CA VAL A 163 26.68 38.50 -36.77
C VAL A 163 26.12 38.60 -38.19
N PRO A 164 25.54 37.53 -38.79
CA PRO A 164 24.76 37.64 -40.01
C PRO A 164 23.47 38.42 -39.74
N SER A 165 23.20 39.44 -40.56
CA SER A 165 22.14 40.44 -40.41
C SER A 165 20.70 39.97 -40.70
N ASP A 166 20.46 38.66 -40.85
CA ASP A 166 19.28 38.18 -41.56
C ASP A 166 18.31 37.35 -40.70
N ILE A 167 18.22 37.62 -39.40
CA ILE A 167 17.17 37.05 -38.53
C ILE A 167 16.23 38.18 -38.09
N PRO A 168 15.00 38.27 -38.60
CA PRO A 168 14.02 39.22 -38.13
C PRO A 168 13.65 38.90 -36.67
N ALA A 169 13.76 39.90 -35.79
CA ALA A 169 13.41 39.81 -34.37
C ALA A 169 11.90 39.92 -34.09
N GLU A 170 11.04 39.44 -34.99
CA GLU A 170 9.58 39.54 -34.85
C GLU A 170 8.92 38.21 -35.21
N GLY A 171 8.22 37.60 -34.24
CA GLY A 171 7.28 36.52 -34.56
C GLY A 171 7.12 35.34 -33.59
N LEU A 172 7.52 35.42 -32.32
CA LEU A 172 7.05 34.47 -31.32
C LEU A 172 5.96 35.13 -30.46
N PRO A 173 4.68 34.70 -30.56
CA PRO A 173 3.66 35.17 -29.64
C PRO A 173 3.95 34.57 -28.26
N THR A 174 4.51 35.38 -27.38
CA THR A 174 4.82 35.05 -25.99
C THR A 174 3.58 34.83 -25.12
N GLU A 175 2.37 35.12 -25.62
CA GLU A 175 1.12 34.98 -24.86
C GLU A 175 0.41 33.62 -25.05
N VAL A 176 0.70 32.86 -26.09
CA VAL A 176 -0.03 31.60 -26.39
C VAL A 176 0.50 30.39 -25.62
N THR A 177 1.69 30.49 -25.01
CA THR A 177 2.32 29.39 -24.29
C THR A 177 2.02 29.35 -22.79
N GLN A 178 1.21 30.27 -22.27
CA GLN A 178 0.93 30.33 -20.83
C GLN A 178 -0.52 30.02 -20.44
N GLU A 179 -1.48 30.10 -21.38
CA GLU A 179 -2.90 29.81 -21.09
C GLU A 179 -3.36 28.37 -21.41
N LEU A 180 -2.70 27.67 -22.35
CA LEU A 180 -3.08 26.30 -22.72
C LEU A 180 -2.50 25.23 -21.77
N PHE A 181 -1.42 25.56 -21.06
CA PHE A 181 -0.63 24.64 -20.24
C PHE A 181 -1.15 24.42 -18.81
N PRO A 182 -1.78 25.40 -18.12
CA PRO A 182 -2.42 25.18 -16.84
C PRO A 182 -3.65 24.27 -16.95
N SER A 183 -4.43 24.41 -18.02
CA SER A 183 -5.72 23.71 -18.18
C SER A 183 -5.55 22.20 -18.39
N VAL A 184 -4.61 21.78 -19.24
CA VAL A 184 -4.30 20.34 -19.45
C VAL A 184 -3.75 19.70 -18.18
N SER A 185 -2.88 20.39 -17.44
CA SER A 185 -2.36 19.90 -16.15
C SER A 185 -3.48 19.69 -15.13
N ILE A 186 -4.45 20.61 -15.04
CA ILE A 186 -5.59 20.53 -14.12
C ILE A 186 -6.52 19.36 -14.48
N VAL A 187 -6.81 19.15 -15.77
CA VAL A 187 -7.67 18.05 -16.22
C VAL A 187 -7.03 16.69 -15.90
N THR A 188 -5.75 16.51 -16.25
CA THR A 188 -5.00 15.28 -15.95
C THR A 188 -4.93 15.04 -14.45
N PHE A 189 -4.58 16.06 -13.66
CA PHE A 189 -4.56 15.99 -12.20
C PHE A 189 -5.94 15.60 -11.61
N SER A 190 -7.02 16.20 -12.09
CA SER A 190 -8.38 15.93 -11.62
C SER A 190 -8.82 14.51 -11.96
N LEU A 191 -8.54 14.03 -13.18
CA LEU A 191 -8.84 12.67 -13.60
C LEU A 191 -8.08 11.65 -12.75
N LEU A 192 -6.78 11.84 -12.55
CA LEU A 192 -5.96 10.97 -11.70
C LEU A 192 -6.47 10.95 -10.26
N THR A 193 -6.87 12.10 -9.74
CA THR A 193 -7.44 12.22 -8.39
C THR A 193 -8.73 11.40 -8.27
N VAL A 194 -9.64 11.50 -9.25
CA VAL A 194 -10.89 10.73 -9.27
C VAL A 194 -10.61 9.23 -9.35
N ILE A 195 -9.70 8.80 -10.23
CA ILE A 195 -9.33 7.38 -10.39
C ILE A 195 -8.75 6.82 -9.09
N VAL A 196 -7.77 7.51 -8.50
CA VAL A 196 -7.13 7.08 -7.23
C VAL A 196 -8.14 7.06 -6.08
N THR A 197 -9.08 7.99 -6.04
CA THR A 197 -10.18 8.01 -5.05
C THR A 197 -11.08 6.78 -5.19
N ILE A 198 -11.50 6.46 -6.41
CA ILE A 198 -12.33 5.27 -6.70
C ILE A 198 -11.57 4.00 -6.31
N SER A 199 -10.33 3.83 -6.77
CA SER A 199 -9.51 2.65 -6.45
C SER A 199 -9.26 2.51 -4.95
N SER A 200 -9.00 3.61 -4.24
CA SER A 200 -8.80 3.60 -2.78
C SER A 200 -10.07 3.21 -2.04
N THR A 201 -11.23 3.70 -2.48
CA THR A 201 -12.55 3.34 -1.92
C THR A 201 -12.81 1.84 -2.05
N LEU A 202 -12.50 1.26 -3.20
CA LEU A 202 -12.73 -0.16 -3.47
C LEU A 202 -11.76 -1.03 -2.67
N LEU A 203 -10.47 -0.68 -2.62
CA LEU A 203 -9.47 -1.41 -1.82
C LEU A 203 -9.78 -1.39 -0.33
N ALA A 204 -10.38 -0.30 0.17
CA ALA A 204 -10.80 -0.13 1.57
C ALA A 204 -11.90 -1.11 2.02
N GLY A 205 -12.61 -1.76 1.09
CA GLY A 205 -13.67 -2.73 1.37
C GLY A 205 -13.22 -4.20 1.45
N ILE A 206 -11.92 -4.48 1.37
CA ILE A 206 -11.41 -5.87 1.31
C ILE A 206 -10.78 -6.29 2.64
N ILE A 207 -9.64 -5.69 3.03
CA ILE A 207 -8.87 -6.12 4.21
C ILE A 207 -9.66 -6.04 5.52
N PRO A 208 -10.41 -4.97 5.84
CA PRO A 208 -11.09 -4.91 7.13
C PRO A 208 -12.15 -6.00 7.31
N LEU A 209 -12.88 -6.30 6.23
CA LEU A 209 -13.90 -7.35 6.21
C LEU A 209 -13.25 -8.74 6.33
N LEU A 210 -12.11 -8.94 5.66
CA LEU A 210 -11.35 -10.17 5.76
C LEU A 210 -10.77 -10.37 7.16
N ASP A 211 -10.22 -9.33 7.78
CA ASP A 211 -9.68 -9.37 9.13
C ASP A 211 -10.79 -9.72 10.13
N ALA A 212 -11.94 -9.06 10.05
CA ALA A 212 -13.11 -9.37 10.87
C ALA A 212 -13.55 -10.83 10.73
N ASN A 213 -13.66 -11.32 9.49
CA ASN A 213 -14.01 -12.70 9.21
C ASN A 213 -12.94 -13.68 9.72
N THR A 214 -11.66 -13.31 9.64
CA THR A 214 -10.55 -14.14 10.10
C THR A 214 -10.60 -14.34 11.60
N VAL A 215 -10.89 -13.29 12.38
CA VAL A 215 -11.03 -13.40 13.83
C VAL A 215 -12.24 -14.26 14.21
N GLU A 216 -13.38 -14.08 13.53
CA GLU A 216 -14.58 -14.92 13.75
C GLU A 216 -14.33 -16.40 13.40
N LEU A 217 -13.56 -16.68 12.34
CA LEU A 217 -13.11 -18.03 12.02
C LEU A 217 -12.18 -18.62 13.10
N CYS A 218 -11.30 -17.81 13.68
CA CYS A 218 -10.43 -18.24 14.78
C CYS A 218 -11.24 -18.54 16.05
N LYS A 219 -12.28 -17.75 16.34
CA LYS A 219 -13.23 -18.06 17.43
C LYS A 219 -14.01 -19.36 17.19
N LYS A 220 -14.34 -19.65 15.92
CA LYS A 220 -15.03 -20.89 15.53
C LYS A 220 -14.15 -22.15 15.64
N TYR A 221 -12.84 -22.02 15.42
CA TYR A 221 -11.90 -23.14 15.42
C TYR A 221 -10.82 -22.95 16.50
N PRO A 222 -10.99 -23.55 17.69
CA PRO A 222 -10.05 -23.42 18.79
C PRO A 222 -8.60 -23.76 18.39
N GLY A 223 -7.64 -23.01 18.89
CA GLY A 223 -6.22 -23.17 18.58
C GLY A 223 -5.72 -22.43 17.33
N ALA A 224 -6.61 -21.81 16.55
CA ALA A 224 -6.25 -20.89 15.49
C ALA A 224 -6.10 -19.46 16.04
N THR A 225 -5.05 -18.75 15.64
CA THR A 225 -4.80 -17.34 16.00
C THR A 225 -4.90 -16.46 14.76
N TYR A 226 -5.31 -15.20 14.91
CA TYR A 226 -5.41 -14.27 13.77
C TYR A 226 -4.05 -14.08 13.08
N GLY A 227 -3.00 -13.87 13.87
CA GLY A 227 -1.63 -13.71 13.36
C GLY A 227 -1.14 -14.95 12.58
N GLY A 228 -1.50 -16.16 13.03
CA GLY A 228 -1.20 -17.42 12.35
C GLY A 228 -1.87 -17.59 10.98
N GLN A 229 -2.95 -16.82 10.70
CA GLN A 229 -3.59 -16.76 9.39
C GLN A 229 -3.11 -15.58 8.54
N ARG A 230 -2.68 -14.49 9.17
CA ARG A 230 -2.35 -13.21 8.53
C ARG A 230 -0.94 -13.13 7.95
N TRP A 231 0.02 -13.86 8.53
CA TRP A 231 1.45 -13.79 8.17
C TRP A 231 1.81 -14.04 6.69
N PRO A 232 1.08 -14.87 5.89
CA PRO A 232 1.41 -15.04 4.47
C PRO A 232 1.32 -13.72 3.70
N GLY A 233 0.47 -12.80 4.17
CA GLY A 233 0.39 -11.45 3.65
C GLY A 233 1.69 -10.64 3.79
N ALA A 234 2.40 -10.75 4.91
CA ALA A 234 3.69 -10.08 5.11
C ALA A 234 4.77 -10.69 4.21
N LEU A 235 4.76 -12.02 4.06
CA LEU A 235 5.67 -12.73 3.15
C LEU A 235 5.50 -12.30 1.69
N ALA A 236 4.26 -12.02 1.26
CA ALA A 236 3.96 -11.58 -0.10
C ALA A 236 4.73 -10.31 -0.50
N VAL A 237 4.90 -9.36 0.42
CA VAL A 237 5.62 -8.10 0.15
C VAL A 237 7.09 -8.37 -0.18
N ILE A 238 7.74 -9.27 0.57
CA ILE A 238 9.16 -9.65 0.37
C ILE A 238 9.38 -10.23 -1.03
N VAL A 239 8.48 -11.13 -1.45
CA VAL A 239 8.69 -11.91 -2.68
C VAL A 239 8.23 -11.14 -3.92
N LEU A 240 7.07 -10.48 -3.87
CA LEU A 240 6.44 -9.92 -5.08
C LEU A 240 6.83 -8.47 -5.38
N SER A 241 7.16 -7.66 -4.38
CA SER A 241 7.54 -6.26 -4.64
C SER A 241 8.83 -6.12 -5.47
N PRO A 242 9.92 -6.87 -5.18
CA PRO A 242 11.12 -6.86 -6.02
C PRO A 242 10.86 -7.44 -7.41
N PHE A 243 10.00 -8.47 -7.50
CA PHE A 243 9.63 -9.07 -8.79
C PHE A 243 8.94 -8.06 -9.71
N ALA A 244 8.02 -7.25 -9.18
CA ALA A 244 7.38 -6.18 -9.95
C ALA A 244 8.40 -5.13 -10.45
N GLY A 245 9.42 -4.80 -9.65
CA GLY A 245 10.51 -3.90 -10.05
C GLY A 245 11.36 -4.47 -11.20
N LEU A 246 11.77 -5.75 -11.10
CA LEU A 246 12.49 -6.43 -12.18
C LEU A 246 11.69 -6.47 -13.49
N LEU A 247 10.38 -6.62 -13.40
CA LEU A 247 9.49 -6.62 -14.56
C LEU A 247 9.44 -5.24 -15.24
N ILE A 248 9.39 -4.16 -14.45
CA ILE A 248 9.48 -2.77 -14.95
C ILE A 248 10.83 -2.54 -15.64
N ASP A 249 11.95 -2.88 -14.98
CA ASP A 249 13.29 -2.68 -15.52
C ASP A 249 13.51 -3.44 -16.85
N PHE A 250 13.02 -4.68 -16.92
CA PHE A 250 13.08 -5.48 -18.14
C PHE A 250 12.31 -4.81 -19.28
N TYR A 251 11.08 -4.36 -19.01
CA TYR A 251 10.23 -3.70 -20.00
C TYR A 251 10.81 -2.36 -20.47
N GLN A 252 11.31 -1.53 -19.55
CA GLN A 252 12.00 -0.28 -19.88
C GLN A 252 13.20 -0.50 -20.80
N ASN A 253 14.02 -1.53 -20.52
CA ASN A 253 15.18 -1.85 -21.35
C ASN A 253 14.79 -2.40 -22.73
N TYR A 254 13.69 -3.14 -22.81
CA TYR A 254 13.13 -3.60 -24.08
C TYR A 254 12.62 -2.44 -24.94
N GLU A 255 11.87 -1.51 -24.35
CA GLU A 255 11.32 -0.33 -25.04
C GLU A 255 12.43 0.60 -25.56
N LYS A 256 13.47 0.85 -24.74
CA LYS A 256 14.66 1.63 -25.15
C LYS A 256 15.37 1.05 -26.38
N ARG A 257 15.37 -0.28 -26.55
CA ARG A 257 16.06 -0.95 -27.67
C ARG A 257 15.27 -0.93 -28.98
N ASN A 258 13.95 -0.83 -28.93
CA ASN A 258 13.08 -1.01 -30.09
C ASN A 258 12.70 0.28 -30.82
N ILE A 259 13.21 1.46 -30.41
CA ILE A 259 13.08 2.77 -31.09
C ILE A 259 11.69 2.97 -31.75
N THR A 260 10.61 2.60 -31.06
CA THR A 260 9.27 3.04 -31.44
C THR A 260 9.08 4.41 -30.81
N GLY A 261 9.51 5.44 -31.55
CA GLY A 261 9.55 6.85 -31.14
C GLY A 261 8.17 7.50 -30.99
N VAL A 262 7.33 6.95 -30.12
CA VAL A 262 6.16 7.66 -29.58
C VAL A 262 6.25 7.52 -28.05
N TYR A 263 6.89 8.51 -27.44
CA TYR A 263 7.14 8.57 -26.01
C TYR A 263 5.83 8.82 -25.24
N PHE A 264 5.13 7.75 -24.86
CA PHE A 264 4.26 7.80 -23.70
C PHE A 264 5.07 7.31 -22.49
N LEU A 265 5.72 8.24 -21.79
CA LEU A 265 6.54 7.97 -20.59
C LEU A 265 5.76 7.19 -19.50
N SER A 266 4.43 7.23 -19.50
CA SER A 266 3.57 6.43 -18.61
C SER A 266 3.60 4.92 -18.87
N ASN A 267 4.09 4.46 -20.03
CA ASN A 267 4.00 3.05 -20.43
C ASN A 267 5.04 2.15 -19.74
N SER A 268 6.08 2.71 -19.14
CA SER A 268 7.13 1.94 -18.47
C SER A 268 6.64 1.17 -17.23
N TYR A 269 5.60 1.68 -16.55
CA TYR A 269 4.99 1.02 -15.38
C TYR A 269 3.86 0.05 -15.75
N THR A 270 3.45 -0.01 -17.02
CA THR A 270 2.37 -0.87 -17.50
C THR A 270 2.44 -2.31 -17.01
N PRO A 271 3.62 -3.00 -17.01
CA PRO A 271 3.69 -4.37 -16.52
C PRO A 271 3.30 -4.55 -15.05
N SER A 272 3.61 -3.58 -14.19
CA SER A 272 3.28 -3.61 -12.76
C SER A 272 1.77 -3.46 -12.51
N PHE A 273 1.11 -2.55 -13.23
CA PHE A 273 -0.35 -2.38 -13.17
C PHE A 273 -1.10 -3.59 -13.73
N LEU A 274 -0.60 -4.20 -14.83
CA LEU A 274 -1.16 -5.45 -15.34
C LEU A 274 -0.99 -6.60 -14.36
N LEU A 275 0.19 -6.70 -13.72
CA LEU A 275 0.44 -7.68 -12.66
C LEU A 275 -0.53 -7.49 -11.47
N PHE A 276 -0.77 -6.24 -11.04
CA PHE A 276 -1.80 -5.93 -10.05
C PHE A 276 -3.17 -6.45 -10.49
N SER A 277 -3.62 -6.16 -11.71
CA SER A 277 -4.93 -6.57 -12.19
C SER A 277 -5.08 -8.09 -12.24
N VAL A 278 -4.07 -8.80 -12.73
CA VAL A 278 -4.06 -10.26 -12.79
C VAL A 278 -4.11 -10.86 -11.38
N LEU A 279 -3.25 -10.40 -10.47
CA LEU A 279 -3.23 -10.90 -9.09
C LEU A 279 -4.53 -10.59 -8.34
N MET A 280 -5.10 -9.38 -8.53
CA MET A 280 -6.36 -9.01 -7.90
C MET A 280 -7.52 -9.86 -8.42
N LEU A 281 -7.58 -10.17 -9.72
CA LEU A 281 -8.55 -11.12 -10.27
C LEU A 281 -8.35 -12.54 -9.73
N LEU A 282 -7.10 -12.99 -9.66
CA LEU A 282 -6.76 -14.30 -9.09
C LEU A 282 -7.14 -14.41 -7.61
N SER A 283 -7.13 -13.30 -6.86
CA SER A 283 -7.55 -13.27 -5.45
C SER A 283 -9.01 -13.67 -5.26
N VAL A 284 -9.86 -13.54 -6.28
CA VAL A 284 -11.27 -13.96 -6.21
C VAL A 284 -11.40 -15.48 -6.04
N VAL A 285 -10.48 -16.27 -6.60
CA VAL A 285 -10.53 -17.74 -6.54
C VAL A 285 -10.49 -18.28 -5.10
N PRO A 286 -9.49 -17.95 -4.25
CA PRO A 286 -9.52 -18.35 -2.85
C PRO A 286 -10.69 -17.70 -2.10
N LEU A 287 -11.08 -16.46 -2.43
CA LEU A 287 -12.20 -15.77 -1.77
C LEU A 287 -13.54 -16.51 -1.91
N LEU A 288 -13.77 -17.17 -3.05
CA LEU A 288 -14.96 -18.01 -3.25
C LEU A 288 -15.00 -19.21 -2.28
N LYS A 289 -13.82 -19.68 -1.84
CA LYS A 289 -13.65 -20.81 -0.91
C LYS A 289 -13.51 -20.39 0.55
N VAL A 290 -13.29 -19.10 0.84
CA VAL A 290 -13.20 -18.59 2.22
C VAL A 290 -14.56 -18.76 2.89
N GLU A 291 -14.59 -19.52 3.99
CA GLU A 291 -15.77 -19.59 4.83
C GLU A 291 -16.04 -18.22 5.45
N VAL A 292 -17.29 -17.75 5.35
CA VAL A 292 -17.68 -16.44 5.87
C VAL A 292 -18.60 -16.63 7.04
N VAL A 293 -18.16 -16.19 8.21
CA VAL A 293 -18.93 -16.21 9.45
C VAL A 293 -19.53 -14.82 9.62
N SER A 294 -20.82 -14.67 9.31
CA SER A 294 -21.55 -13.42 9.51
C SER A 294 -22.69 -13.63 10.51
N LYS A 295 -22.68 -12.85 11.59
CA LYS A 295 -23.82 -12.73 12.52
C LYS A 295 -24.78 -11.64 12.01
N ARG A 296 -26.02 -11.63 12.51
CA ARG A 296 -27.01 -10.61 12.13
C ARG A 296 -26.76 -9.35 12.94
N ALA A 297 -26.57 -8.22 12.27
CA ALA A 297 -26.43 -6.93 12.94
C ALA A 297 -27.68 -6.60 13.78
N PRO A 298 -27.52 -5.89 14.91
CA PRO A 298 -28.62 -5.51 15.79
C PRO A 298 -29.54 -4.48 15.12
N LYS A 299 -30.79 -4.39 15.59
CA LYS A 299 -31.83 -3.54 15.00
C LYS A 299 -31.50 -2.05 15.00
N SER A 300 -30.72 -1.57 15.97
CA SER A 300 -30.32 -0.16 16.08
C SER A 300 -28.80 -0.03 16.06
N ILE A 301 -28.23 -0.03 14.86
CA ILE A 301 -26.77 0.01 14.69
C ILE A 301 -26.16 1.28 15.30
N SER A 302 -26.81 2.43 15.12
CA SER A 302 -26.33 3.72 15.63
C SER A 302 -26.24 3.77 17.16
N LYS A 303 -27.23 3.20 17.87
CA LYS A 303 -27.23 3.20 19.34
C LYS A 303 -26.12 2.34 19.92
N GLU A 304 -25.88 1.17 19.34
CA GLU A 304 -24.81 0.26 19.76
C GLU A 304 -23.44 0.89 19.50
N LEU A 305 -23.24 1.54 18.35
CA LEU A 305 -22.01 2.27 18.07
C LEU A 305 -21.77 3.40 19.07
N ILE A 306 -22.79 4.21 19.38
CA ILE A 306 -22.66 5.27 20.38
C ILE A 306 -22.27 4.68 21.74
N THR A 307 -22.92 3.59 22.15
CA THR A 307 -22.63 2.92 23.42
C THR A 307 -21.21 2.38 23.46
N LEU A 308 -20.74 1.79 22.35
CA LEU A 308 -19.38 1.28 22.21
C LEU A 308 -18.33 2.39 22.29
N PHE A 309 -18.57 3.53 21.64
CA PHE A 309 -17.68 4.69 21.74
C PHE A 309 -17.77 5.46 23.07
N CYS A 310 -18.64 5.03 23.99
CA CYS A 310 -18.63 5.50 25.37
C CYS A 310 -17.83 4.59 26.31
N ASP A 311 -17.39 3.42 25.83
CA ASP A 311 -16.56 2.51 26.61
C ASP A 311 -15.09 2.99 26.61
N ALA A 312 -14.50 3.08 27.81
CA ALA A 312 -13.13 3.54 27.98
C ALA A 312 -12.12 2.61 27.29
N ASP A 313 -12.37 1.30 27.29
CA ASP A 313 -11.47 0.29 26.71
C ASP A 313 -11.43 0.40 25.18
N VAL A 314 -12.58 0.71 24.58
CA VAL A 314 -12.70 0.99 23.14
C VAL A 314 -11.94 2.26 22.80
N ILE A 315 -12.18 3.35 23.54
CA ILE A 315 -11.52 4.63 23.31
C ILE A 315 -9.99 4.48 23.40
N MET A 316 -9.49 3.77 24.41
CA MET A 316 -8.05 3.53 24.57
C MET A 316 -7.47 2.72 23.41
N THR A 317 -8.18 1.68 22.95
CA THR A 317 -7.76 0.92 21.76
C THR A 317 -7.67 1.81 20.52
N PHE A 318 -8.65 2.70 20.31
CA PHE A 318 -8.62 3.65 19.20
C PHE A 318 -7.48 4.67 19.32
N ILE A 319 -7.16 5.15 20.52
CA ILE A 319 -6.02 6.02 20.77
C ILE A 319 -4.72 5.29 20.40
N VAL A 320 -4.54 4.03 20.84
CA VAL A 320 -3.36 3.23 20.50
C VAL A 320 -3.24 3.03 18.99
N VAL A 321 -4.33 2.64 18.32
CA VAL A 321 -4.37 2.45 16.86
C VAL A 321 -4.06 3.74 16.12
N PHE A 322 -4.58 4.87 16.60
CA PHE A 322 -4.32 6.19 16.04
C PHE A 322 -2.84 6.57 16.15
N VAL A 323 -2.27 6.49 17.37
CA VAL A 323 -0.86 6.82 17.61
C VAL A 323 0.05 5.90 16.79
N ALA A 324 -0.20 4.59 16.80
CA ALA A 324 0.55 3.64 16.00
C ALA A 324 0.42 3.92 14.49
N GLY A 325 -0.75 4.33 14.02
CA GLY A 325 -0.98 4.75 12.64
C GLY A 325 -0.13 5.97 12.26
N VAL A 326 -0.16 7.04 13.06
CA VAL A 326 0.66 8.25 12.87
C VAL A 326 2.14 7.89 12.84
N CYS A 327 2.62 7.11 13.81
CA CYS A 327 4.00 6.64 13.86
C CYS A 327 4.39 5.86 12.60
N ARG A 328 3.55 4.91 12.17
CA ARG A 328 3.78 4.12 10.95
C ARG A 328 3.87 5.00 9.72
N GLY A 329 3.00 6.00 9.60
CA GLY A 329 2.96 6.90 8.45
C GLY A 329 4.15 7.85 8.38
N ILE A 330 4.66 8.32 9.53
CA ILE A 330 5.92 9.08 9.57
C ILE A 330 7.08 8.23 9.02
N VAL A 331 7.16 6.97 9.45
CA VAL A 331 8.21 6.04 8.96
C VAL A 331 8.08 5.82 7.46
N ASP A 332 6.88 5.54 6.95
CA ASP A 332 6.65 5.33 5.50
C ASP A 332 7.01 6.55 4.67
N ALA A 333 6.66 7.75 5.14
CA ALA A 333 6.88 8.98 4.39
C ALA A 333 8.34 9.46 4.42
N PHE A 334 9.02 9.38 5.57
CA PHE A 334 10.26 10.12 5.81
C PHE A 334 11.51 9.26 5.99
N LEU A 335 11.40 7.97 6.34
CA LEU A 335 12.58 7.15 6.64
C LEU A 335 13.54 7.08 5.46
N PHE A 336 13.02 6.84 4.26
CA PHE A 336 13.84 6.72 3.06
C PHE A 336 14.49 8.05 2.65
N ILE A 337 13.79 9.16 2.83
CA ILE A 337 14.33 10.51 2.58
C ILE A 337 15.49 10.76 3.54
N PHE A 338 15.27 10.55 4.84
CA PHE A 338 16.28 10.71 5.88
C PHE A 338 17.52 9.83 5.64
N LEU A 339 17.34 8.56 5.26
CA LEU A 339 18.44 7.67 4.90
C LEU A 339 19.26 8.21 3.71
N GLY A 340 18.59 8.77 2.69
CA GLY A 340 19.27 9.40 1.56
C GLY A 340 20.14 10.59 1.96
N GLU A 341 19.65 11.44 2.87
CA GLU A 341 20.38 12.62 3.36
C GLU A 341 21.66 12.26 4.11
N ILE A 342 21.66 11.16 4.87
CA ILE A 342 22.86 10.65 5.56
C ILE A 342 23.75 9.76 4.68
N GLY A 343 23.48 9.70 3.37
CA GLY A 343 24.30 8.98 2.40
C GLY A 343 24.06 7.47 2.31
N ALA A 344 22.90 6.97 2.71
CA ALA A 344 22.54 5.57 2.53
C ALA A 344 22.47 5.19 1.04
N SER A 345 22.96 4.01 0.69
CA SER A 345 22.76 3.45 -0.64
C SER A 345 21.30 2.99 -0.81
N LYS A 346 20.79 3.02 -2.05
CA LYS A 346 19.46 2.48 -2.39
C LYS A 346 19.30 1.02 -1.95
N THR A 347 20.37 0.23 -2.06
CA THR A 347 20.41 -1.17 -1.60
C THR A 347 20.16 -1.28 -0.10
N LEU A 348 20.74 -0.38 0.70
CA LEU A 348 20.53 -0.38 2.16
C LEU A 348 19.08 -0.02 2.51
N MET A 349 18.48 0.92 1.79
CA MET A 349 17.06 1.28 1.96
C MET A 349 16.13 0.11 1.62
N SER A 350 16.41 -0.62 0.53
CA SER A 350 15.64 -1.83 0.19
C SER A 350 15.88 -2.95 1.20
N LEU A 351 17.11 -3.12 1.72
CA LEU A 351 17.43 -4.12 2.73
C LEU A 351 16.69 -3.86 4.05
N SER A 352 16.52 -2.60 4.43
CA SER A 352 15.78 -2.22 5.64
C SER A 352 14.31 -2.67 5.55
N LEU A 353 13.67 -2.51 4.38
CA LEU A 353 12.30 -3.01 4.13
C LEU A 353 12.20 -4.54 4.15
N VAL A 354 13.21 -5.26 3.64
CA VAL A 354 13.21 -6.73 3.74
C VAL A 354 13.28 -7.15 5.21
N LEU A 355 14.10 -6.46 6.01
CA LEU A 355 14.28 -6.75 7.42
C LEU A 355 13.02 -6.50 8.26
N THR A 356 12.21 -5.49 7.91
CA THR A 356 10.90 -5.30 8.57
C THR A 356 10.03 -6.52 8.41
N CYS A 357 9.93 -7.08 7.20
CA CYS A 357 9.07 -8.23 6.96
C CYS A 357 9.64 -9.53 7.55
N VAL A 358 10.97 -9.69 7.57
CA VAL A 358 11.65 -10.83 8.23
C VAL A 358 11.35 -10.86 9.73
N THR A 359 11.23 -9.69 10.37
CA THR A 359 10.86 -9.61 11.80
C THR A 359 9.36 -9.63 12.03
N GLU A 360 8.57 -9.10 11.10
CA GLU A 360 7.10 -9.13 11.14
C GLU A 360 6.54 -10.55 11.10
N VAL A 361 7.04 -11.43 10.22
CA VAL A 361 6.49 -12.78 10.02
C VAL A 361 6.54 -13.64 11.29
N PRO A 362 7.66 -13.78 12.02
CA PRO A 362 7.70 -14.51 13.29
C PRO A 362 6.78 -13.88 14.34
N CYS A 363 6.78 -12.55 14.46
CA CYS A 363 5.91 -11.85 15.40
C CYS A 363 4.43 -12.14 15.12
N LEU A 364 4.00 -12.12 13.85
CA LEU A 364 2.63 -12.48 13.47
C LEU A 364 2.31 -13.95 13.81
N ILE A 365 3.21 -14.89 13.50
CA ILE A 365 2.98 -16.33 13.78
C ILE A 365 2.79 -16.58 15.28
N TYR A 366 3.60 -15.92 16.11
CA TYR A 366 3.58 -16.12 17.56
C TYR A 366 2.67 -15.14 18.31
N ALA A 367 2.03 -14.19 17.62
CA ALA A 367 1.25 -13.12 18.25
C ALA A 367 0.22 -13.64 19.25
N GLY A 368 -0.64 -14.59 18.85
CA GLY A 368 -1.67 -15.11 19.77
C GLY A 368 -1.09 -15.75 21.03
N LYS A 369 0.00 -16.52 20.92
CA LYS A 369 0.68 -17.08 22.11
C LYS A 369 1.24 -16.00 23.03
N VAL A 370 1.80 -14.93 22.45
CA VAL A 370 2.33 -13.81 23.22
C VAL A 370 1.20 -13.05 23.91
N ILE A 371 0.08 -12.83 23.22
CA ILE A 371 -1.11 -12.17 23.77
C ILE A 371 -1.71 -13.01 24.90
N ASP A 372 -1.80 -14.32 24.75
CA ASP A 372 -2.30 -15.23 25.79
C ASP A 372 -1.41 -15.22 27.06
N ILE A 373 -0.09 -15.04 26.90
CA ILE A 373 0.86 -15.04 28.02
C ILE A 373 0.93 -13.67 28.70
N LEU A 374 1.00 -12.58 27.93
CA LEU A 374 1.24 -11.23 28.45
C LEU A 374 -0.05 -10.44 28.71
N GLY A 375 -1.16 -10.82 28.07
CA GLY A 375 -2.39 -10.03 28.05
C GLY A 375 -2.34 -8.84 27.09
N ASN A 376 -3.52 -8.36 26.70
CA ASN A 376 -3.66 -7.30 25.69
C ASN A 376 -3.00 -5.97 26.10
N ASP A 377 -3.13 -5.57 27.37
CA ASP A 377 -2.65 -4.27 27.87
C ASP A 377 -1.13 -4.16 27.83
N ILE A 378 -0.42 -5.23 28.20
CA ILE A 378 1.04 -5.27 28.16
C ILE A 378 1.51 -5.22 26.71
N VAL A 379 0.85 -5.93 25.80
CA VAL A 379 1.18 -5.90 24.37
C VAL A 379 0.97 -4.50 23.77
N PHE A 380 -0.09 -3.78 24.16
CA PHE A 380 -0.27 -2.38 23.77
C PHE A 380 0.90 -1.50 24.27
N CYS A 381 1.27 -1.62 25.54
CA CYS A 381 2.38 -0.87 26.12
C CYS A 381 3.72 -1.18 25.42
N LEU A 382 3.99 -2.46 25.16
CA LEU A 382 5.19 -2.90 24.45
C LEU A 382 5.26 -2.36 23.03
N GLY A 383 4.13 -2.36 22.30
CA GLY A 383 4.06 -1.79 20.95
C GLY A 383 4.37 -0.29 20.92
N LEU A 384 3.77 0.47 21.84
CA LEU A 384 4.03 1.92 21.95
C LEU A 384 5.46 2.23 22.41
N LEU A 385 5.98 1.47 23.38
CA LEU A 385 7.37 1.61 23.83
C LEU A 385 8.35 1.27 22.70
N ALA A 386 8.07 0.24 21.90
CA ALA A 386 8.88 -0.09 20.74
C ALA A 386 8.93 1.05 19.71
N TYR A 387 7.82 1.77 19.50
CA TYR A 387 7.85 3.00 18.68
C TYR A 387 8.75 4.09 19.29
N VAL A 388 8.68 4.33 20.60
CA VAL A 388 9.56 5.30 21.28
C VAL A 388 11.04 4.95 21.07
N VAL A 389 11.40 3.69 21.30
CA VAL A 389 12.78 3.21 21.10
C VAL A 389 13.18 3.32 19.62
N ARG A 390 12.27 3.03 18.70
CA ARG A 390 12.52 3.10 17.26
C ARG A 390 12.80 4.54 16.80
N PHE A 391 11.96 5.51 17.18
CA PHE A 391 12.19 6.92 16.86
C PHE A 391 13.42 7.49 17.58
N GLY A 392 13.64 7.10 18.83
CA GLY A 392 14.89 7.41 19.54
C GLY A 392 16.11 6.84 18.83
N GLY A 393 16.02 5.62 18.28
CA GLY A 393 17.08 5.04 17.45
C GLY A 393 17.35 5.85 16.19
N TYR A 394 16.31 6.32 15.51
CA TYR A 394 16.46 7.17 14.32
C TYR A 394 17.13 8.51 14.62
N SER A 395 16.88 9.12 15.80
CA SER A 395 17.48 10.42 16.13
C SER A 395 19.01 10.37 16.32
N PHE A 396 19.58 9.20 16.62
CA PHE A 396 21.04 9.00 16.77
C PHE A 396 21.69 8.36 15.53
N LEU A 397 20.95 8.25 14.42
CA LEU A 397 21.35 7.50 13.23
C LEU A 397 22.30 8.32 12.34
N HIS A 398 23.58 8.32 12.70
CA HIS A 398 24.65 8.96 11.92
C HIS A 398 25.27 8.00 10.89
N ASN A 399 25.39 6.72 11.25
CA ASN A 399 25.82 5.67 10.34
C ASN A 399 24.56 5.01 9.72
N PRO A 400 24.38 5.07 8.39
CA PRO A 400 23.19 4.50 7.73
C PRO A 400 22.91 3.04 8.08
N TRP A 401 23.95 2.22 8.28
CA TRP A 401 23.80 0.79 8.55
C TRP A 401 23.12 0.49 9.89
N MET A 402 23.10 1.44 10.82
CA MET A 402 22.39 1.32 12.11
C MET A 402 20.87 1.27 11.94
N VAL A 403 20.33 1.60 10.76
CA VAL A 403 18.90 1.45 10.48
C VAL A 403 18.45 0.00 10.57
N LEU A 404 19.30 -0.96 10.20
CA LEU A 404 18.95 -2.38 10.17
C LEU A 404 18.55 -2.91 11.55
N PRO A 405 19.39 -2.81 12.60
CA PRO A 405 18.95 -3.25 13.93
C PRO A 405 17.73 -2.48 14.44
N ILE A 406 17.56 -1.21 14.09
CA ILE A 406 16.37 -0.42 14.49
C ILE A 406 15.09 -0.95 13.80
N GLU A 407 15.17 -1.34 12.52
CA GLU A 407 14.03 -1.90 11.77
C GLU A 407 13.53 -3.22 12.35
N THR A 408 14.36 -3.95 13.11
CA THR A 408 13.91 -5.20 13.75
C THR A 408 12.76 -4.97 14.76
N LEU A 409 12.66 -3.76 15.32
CA LEU A 409 11.54 -3.37 16.19
C LEU A 409 10.19 -3.31 15.45
N HIS A 410 10.19 -3.31 14.11
CA HIS A 410 8.97 -3.39 13.31
C HIS A 410 8.13 -4.62 13.66
N GLY A 411 8.76 -5.76 13.95
CA GLY A 411 8.06 -6.96 14.39
C GLY A 411 7.17 -6.72 15.61
N ILE A 412 7.64 -5.92 16.59
CA ILE A 412 6.85 -5.57 17.78
C ILE A 412 5.83 -4.47 17.46
N CYS A 413 6.29 -3.40 16.80
CA CYS A 413 5.49 -2.22 16.46
C CYS A 413 4.27 -2.55 15.59
N TYR A 414 4.36 -3.61 14.77
CA TYR A 414 3.33 -3.99 13.81
C TYR A 414 2.94 -5.46 13.93
N GLY A 415 3.92 -6.37 13.87
CA GLY A 415 3.67 -7.81 13.88
C GLY A 415 3.06 -8.37 15.16
N LEU A 416 3.23 -7.70 16.32
CA LEU A 416 2.53 -8.03 17.57
C LEU A 416 1.37 -7.08 17.85
N LEU A 417 1.60 -5.76 17.70
CA LEU A 417 0.60 -4.75 18.03
C LEU A 417 -0.66 -4.85 17.17
N TRP A 418 -0.52 -5.07 15.86
CA TRP A 418 -1.69 -5.11 14.96
C TRP A 418 -2.63 -6.30 15.23
N PRO A 419 -2.13 -7.56 15.34
CA PRO A 419 -2.97 -8.68 15.79
C PRO A 419 -3.69 -8.42 17.11
N ASN A 420 -3.00 -7.84 18.09
CA ASN A 420 -3.58 -7.51 19.39
C ASN A 420 -4.74 -6.53 19.24
N CYS A 421 -4.55 -5.44 18.47
CA CYS A 421 -5.63 -4.50 18.16
C CYS A 421 -6.84 -5.22 17.52
N THR A 422 -6.59 -6.05 16.51
CA THR A 422 -7.64 -6.74 15.76
C THR A 422 -8.41 -7.75 16.61
N GLU A 423 -7.72 -8.58 17.40
CA GLU A 423 -8.36 -9.56 18.28
C GLU A 423 -9.12 -8.88 19.42
N TYR A 424 -8.53 -7.88 20.08
CA TYR A 424 -9.15 -7.14 21.17
C TYR A 424 -10.44 -6.43 20.72
N ALA A 425 -10.37 -5.70 19.61
CA ALA A 425 -11.54 -5.01 19.09
C ALA A 425 -12.65 -5.98 18.67
N ASN A 426 -12.32 -7.11 18.04
CA ASN A 426 -13.33 -8.11 17.73
C ASN A 426 -13.93 -8.76 19.00
N GLY A 427 -13.18 -8.81 20.10
CA GLY A 427 -13.65 -9.27 21.41
C GLY A 427 -14.70 -8.34 22.03
N ILE A 428 -14.52 -7.03 21.90
CA ILE A 428 -15.43 -6.00 22.46
C ILE A 428 -16.55 -5.57 21.49
N ALA A 429 -16.48 -5.97 20.22
CA ALA A 429 -17.48 -5.64 19.22
C ALA A 429 -18.87 -6.19 19.61
N PRO A 430 -19.95 -5.39 19.48
CA PRO A 430 -21.31 -5.90 19.61
C PRO A 430 -21.56 -7.05 18.63
N GLU A 431 -22.40 -8.00 19.02
CA GLU A 431 -22.68 -9.16 18.16
C GLU A 431 -23.18 -8.72 16.78
N GLY A 432 -22.51 -9.19 15.72
CA GLY A 432 -22.86 -8.82 14.34
C GLY A 432 -22.33 -7.46 13.88
N MET A 433 -21.40 -6.83 14.60
CA MET A 433 -20.70 -5.61 14.20
C MET A 433 -19.18 -5.75 14.07
N ALA A 434 -18.67 -6.98 14.05
CA ALA A 434 -17.25 -7.26 13.95
C ALA A 434 -16.60 -6.56 12.73
N ALA A 435 -17.25 -6.60 11.55
CA ALA A 435 -16.70 -5.97 10.36
C ALA A 435 -16.74 -4.45 10.43
N THR A 436 -17.83 -3.87 10.94
CA THR A 436 -17.92 -2.42 11.19
C THR A 436 -16.78 -1.95 12.09
N LEU A 437 -16.52 -2.62 13.21
CA LEU A 437 -15.48 -2.17 14.13
C LEU A 437 -14.07 -2.31 13.54
N GLN A 438 -13.76 -3.43 12.89
CA GLN A 438 -12.49 -3.59 12.17
C GLN A 438 -12.32 -2.54 11.08
N SER A 439 -13.39 -2.24 10.34
CA SER A 439 -13.41 -1.17 9.35
C SER A 439 -13.08 0.21 9.92
N ILE A 440 -13.63 0.58 11.07
CA ILE A 440 -13.32 1.86 11.73
C ILE A 440 -11.87 1.86 12.24
N MET A 441 -11.36 0.76 12.76
CA MET A 441 -9.96 0.67 13.18
C MET A 441 -8.99 0.84 12.02
N HIS A 442 -9.24 0.14 10.91
CA HIS A 442 -8.45 0.28 9.68
C HIS A 442 -8.52 1.70 9.14
N ALA A 443 -9.70 2.33 9.17
CA ALA A 443 -9.85 3.74 8.85
C ALA A 443 -8.97 4.61 9.75
N THR A 444 -9.05 4.44 11.07
CA THR A 444 -8.27 5.22 12.05
C THR A 444 -6.77 5.11 11.80
N LYS A 445 -6.29 3.89 11.52
CA LYS A 445 -4.90 3.62 11.15
C LYS A 445 -4.52 4.27 9.83
N ALA A 446 -5.36 4.12 8.79
CA ALA A 446 -5.06 4.52 7.43
C ALA A 446 -5.27 6.01 7.14
N GLY A 447 -6.20 6.67 7.83
CA GLY A 447 -6.69 8.01 7.48
C GLY A 447 -5.87 9.17 8.04
N ILE A 448 -5.10 8.91 9.10
CA ILE A 448 -4.33 9.94 9.80
C ILE A 448 -2.84 9.57 9.90
N GLY A 449 -2.51 8.28 9.75
CA GLY A 449 -1.18 7.79 9.43
C GLY A 449 -1.01 7.68 7.93
N VAL A 450 -0.26 8.59 7.32
CA VAL A 450 0.01 8.62 5.86
C VAL A 450 0.43 7.24 5.35
N LYS A 451 -0.19 6.75 4.25
CA LYS A 451 0.13 5.49 3.57
C LYS A 451 1.16 5.64 2.44
#